data_AF-A0A7Y2RBG0-F1
#
_entry.id   AF-A0A7Y2RBG0-F1
#
_cell.length_a   1.000
_cell.length_b   1.000
_cell.length_c   1.000
_cell.angle_alpha   90.00
_cell.angle_beta   90.00
_cell.angle_gamma   90.00
#
_symmetry.space_group_name_H-M   'P 1'
#
loop_
_entity.id
_entity.type
_entity.pdbx_description
1 polymer ?
#
loop_
_entity_poly.entity_id
_entity_poly.type
_entity_poly.pdbx_seq_one_letter_code
_entity_poly.pdbx_strand_id
1 'polypeptide(L)'
;MDRLVGTDEATQSEKRAEKADRPEGLARDVAAIKIGDCLLGYKAVQRRMRASRWNHFRGRMREIEKLIRHRHGDIVPEADDALIYVEVIASLALVEFKKEFVEVVLGWAARWLPWAGKGDIEEVIYERTKVRFSPLSADALGHALHLSYVERSALNIRTIGAFDVPKRKREKLQKEKRRQRDRSRKEEQRRAVGARSRADYLAHSLSAARPWEAFGISRRTWERRGKPMPDPATISDCGSISLAA
;
A
#
# COMPACT_ATOMS: atom_id res chain seq x y z
N MET A 1 11.36 23.58 -55.88
CA MET A 1 10.60 23.55 -54.61
C MET A 1 11.59 23.41 -53.49
N ASP A 2 12.11 24.55 -53.05
CA ASP A 2 13.02 24.66 -51.91
C ASP A 2 12.29 24.27 -50.62
N ARG A 3 12.89 23.36 -49.84
CA ARG A 3 12.49 23.12 -48.45
C ARG A 3 13.70 23.37 -47.56
N LEU A 4 13.53 24.43 -46.79
CA LEU A 4 14.38 24.96 -45.73
C LEU A 4 14.85 23.85 -44.78
N VAL A 5 16.16 23.58 -44.79
CA VAL A 5 16.88 22.90 -43.72
C VAL A 5 17.68 23.98 -42.99
N GLY A 6 17.45 24.13 -41.69
CA GLY A 6 18.26 24.99 -40.83
C GLY A 6 17.43 25.97 -40.01
N THR A 7 17.30 25.68 -38.72
CA THR A 7 17.08 26.65 -37.61
C THR A 7 17.00 25.95 -36.25
N ASP A 8 16.66 24.65 -36.21
CA ASP A 8 16.38 23.95 -34.94
C ASP A 8 17.60 23.35 -34.22
N GLU A 9 18.71 23.07 -34.89
CA GLU A 9 19.90 22.48 -34.22
C GLU A 9 20.76 23.53 -33.49
N ALA A 10 20.86 24.75 -34.03
CA ALA A 10 21.65 25.82 -33.43
C ALA A 10 21.06 26.26 -32.06
N THR A 11 19.74 26.33 -31.96
CA THR A 11 19.03 26.76 -30.74
C THR A 11 19.05 25.72 -29.61
N GLN A 12 19.30 24.44 -29.92
CA GLN A 12 19.49 23.39 -28.91
C GLN A 12 20.92 23.35 -28.36
N SER A 13 21.91 23.73 -29.17
CA SER A 13 23.32 23.80 -28.78
C SER A 13 23.56 24.94 -27.78
N GLU A 14 23.01 26.14 -28.04
CA GLU A 14 23.14 27.31 -27.15
C GLU A 14 22.47 27.09 -25.78
N LYS A 15 21.29 26.48 -25.75
CA LYS A 15 20.60 26.12 -24.49
C LYS A 15 21.33 25.06 -23.66
N ARG A 16 22.21 24.27 -24.28
CA ARG A 16 23.04 23.28 -23.59
C ARG A 16 24.30 23.92 -23.00
N ALA A 17 24.85 24.92 -23.67
CA ALA A 17 26.02 25.67 -23.20
C ALA A 17 25.69 26.59 -22.01
N GLU A 18 24.54 27.28 -22.02
CA GLU A 18 24.12 28.15 -20.90
C GLU A 18 23.83 27.41 -19.58
N LYS A 19 23.62 26.09 -19.64
CA LYS A 19 23.29 25.27 -18.46
C LYS A 19 24.52 24.79 -17.69
N ALA A 20 25.72 25.01 -18.21
CA ALA A 20 26.95 24.49 -17.65
C ALA A 20 27.63 25.41 -16.61
N ASP A 21 27.13 26.64 -16.40
CA ASP A 21 27.90 27.65 -15.65
C ASP A 21 27.10 28.34 -14.53
N ARG A 22 26.31 27.58 -13.76
CA ARG A 22 25.76 28.08 -12.48
C ARG A 22 26.44 27.38 -11.31
N PRO A 23 27.14 28.10 -10.42
CA PRO A 23 27.63 27.53 -9.19
C PRO A 23 26.42 27.08 -8.36
N GLU A 24 26.32 25.77 -8.10
CA GLU A 24 25.27 25.16 -7.28
C GLU A 24 25.49 25.49 -5.79
N GLY A 25 25.38 26.76 -5.45
CA GLY A 25 25.20 27.26 -4.09
C GLY A 25 23.74 27.64 -3.90
N LEU A 26 23.08 26.97 -2.95
CA LEU A 26 21.69 27.13 -2.49
C LEU A 26 21.12 28.57 -2.57
N ALA A 27 20.68 29.02 -3.75
CA ALA A 27 19.86 30.21 -3.89
C ALA A 27 18.47 29.86 -3.33
N ARG A 28 18.20 30.25 -2.09
CA ARG A 28 16.86 30.14 -1.51
C ARG A 28 15.95 31.09 -2.28
N ASP A 29 14.89 30.59 -2.91
CA ASP A 29 13.83 31.44 -3.45
C ASP A 29 13.23 32.25 -2.28
N VAL A 30 13.29 33.58 -2.33
CA VAL A 30 12.78 34.47 -1.29
C VAL A 30 11.63 35.30 -1.87
N ALA A 31 10.48 35.33 -1.20
CA ALA A 31 9.33 36.15 -1.58
C ALA A 31 9.14 37.32 -0.61
N ALA A 32 8.86 38.51 -1.16
CA ALA A 32 8.49 39.68 -0.38
C ALA A 32 7.08 39.53 0.21
N ILE A 33 6.93 39.83 1.50
CA ILE A 33 5.64 39.93 2.18
C ILE A 33 5.24 41.40 2.19
N LYS A 34 4.10 41.72 1.59
CA LYS A 34 3.53 43.07 1.54
C LYS A 34 2.12 43.10 2.11
N ILE A 35 1.74 44.21 2.73
CA ILE A 35 0.33 44.57 3.00
C ILE A 35 0.09 45.90 2.28
N GLY A 36 -0.79 45.87 1.26
CA GLY A 36 -0.87 46.97 0.29
C GLY A 36 0.49 47.20 -0.38
N ASP A 37 0.95 48.45 -0.37
CA ASP A 37 2.25 48.84 -0.93
C ASP A 37 3.41 48.78 0.06
N CYS A 38 3.13 48.54 1.35
CA CYS A 38 4.17 48.46 2.38
C CYS A 38 4.84 47.09 2.40
N LEU A 39 6.17 47.07 2.24
CA LEU A 39 7.02 45.89 2.38
C LEU A 39 7.29 45.60 3.86
N LEU A 40 6.77 44.46 4.35
CA LEU A 40 6.98 44.02 5.73
C LEU A 40 8.24 43.16 5.91
N GLY A 41 8.74 42.58 4.82
CA GLY A 41 9.97 41.81 4.83
C GLY A 41 9.98 40.70 3.79
N TYR A 42 10.84 39.72 4.00
CA TYR A 42 11.12 38.66 3.06
C TYR A 42 10.98 37.28 3.73
N LYS A 43 10.37 36.31 3.03
CA LYS A 43 10.21 34.94 3.49
C LYS A 43 10.87 33.98 2.51
N ALA A 44 11.65 33.04 3.03
CA ALA A 44 12.11 31.90 2.25
C ALA A 44 10.90 31.09 1.75
N VAL A 45 10.74 31.01 0.43
CA VAL A 45 9.74 30.17 -0.22
C VAL A 45 10.26 28.74 -0.15
N GLN A 46 9.91 28.03 0.92
CA GLN A 46 10.01 26.57 0.92
C GLN A 46 8.97 26.02 -0.05
N ARG A 47 9.30 25.98 -1.35
CA ARG A 47 8.55 25.14 -2.28
C ARG A 47 8.71 23.72 -1.74
N ARG A 48 7.62 23.10 -1.29
CA ARG A 48 7.60 21.64 -1.17
C ARG A 48 7.96 21.14 -2.56
N MET A 49 9.19 20.66 -2.74
CA MET A 49 9.56 20.00 -3.98
C MET A 49 8.47 18.96 -4.24
N ARG A 50 7.85 19.00 -5.43
CA ARG A 50 6.96 17.93 -5.86
C ARG A 50 7.68 16.63 -5.54
N ALA A 51 7.04 15.75 -4.78
CA ALA A 51 7.64 14.49 -4.35
C ALA A 51 8.33 13.86 -5.57
N SER A 52 9.65 13.70 -5.49
CA SER A 52 10.43 13.09 -6.57
C SER A 52 9.79 11.77 -6.97
N ARG A 53 9.91 11.40 -8.24
CA ARG A 53 9.36 10.16 -8.79
C ARG A 53 9.74 9.01 -7.84
N TRP A 54 8.76 8.16 -7.50
CA TRP A 54 8.96 7.08 -6.54
C TRP A 54 10.22 6.27 -6.88
N ASN A 55 11.14 6.18 -5.92
CA ASN A 55 12.38 5.44 -6.05
C ASN A 55 12.20 4.04 -5.44
N HIS A 56 12.24 3.03 -6.30
CA HIS A 56 11.98 1.64 -5.93
C HIS A 56 13.06 1.06 -5.00
N PHE A 57 14.33 1.40 -5.22
CA PHE A 57 15.45 1.08 -4.32
C PHE A 57 15.16 1.63 -2.91
N ARG A 58 14.87 2.94 -2.79
CA ARG A 58 14.61 3.57 -1.48
C ARG A 58 13.40 2.98 -0.77
N GLY A 59 12.37 2.60 -1.53
CA GLY A 59 11.20 1.89 -1.00
C GLY A 59 11.57 0.55 -0.38
N ARG A 60 12.28 -0.29 -1.14
CA ARG A 60 12.71 -1.63 -0.70
C ARG A 60 13.73 -1.58 0.44
N MET A 61 14.72 -0.70 0.36
CA MET A 61 15.71 -0.49 1.44
C MET A 61 15.00 -0.19 2.76
N ARG A 62 14.02 0.74 2.78
CA ARG A 62 13.25 1.03 4.01
C ARG A 62 12.44 -0.17 4.51
N GLU A 63 11.89 -1.00 3.62
CA GLU A 63 11.19 -2.21 4.02
C GLU A 63 12.15 -3.26 4.60
N ILE A 64 13.37 -3.38 4.07
CA ILE A 64 14.44 -4.24 4.63
C ILE A 64 14.87 -3.73 6.00
N GLU A 65 15.15 -2.44 6.15
CA GLU A 65 15.48 -1.85 7.45
C GLU A 65 14.34 -2.05 8.47
N LYS A 66 13.09 -1.99 8.02
CA LYS A 66 11.94 -2.29 8.90
C LYS A 66 11.92 -3.75 9.34
N LEU A 67 12.29 -4.67 8.45
CA LEU A 67 12.41 -6.10 8.75
C LEU A 67 13.54 -6.35 9.75
N ILE A 68 14.71 -5.72 9.55
CA ILE A 68 15.84 -5.81 10.47
C ILE A 68 15.43 -5.30 11.86
N ARG A 69 14.80 -4.12 11.95
CA ARG A 69 14.28 -3.59 13.22
C ARG A 69 13.32 -4.55 13.93
N HIS A 70 12.47 -5.22 13.17
CA HIS A 70 11.54 -6.19 13.72
C HIS A 70 12.22 -7.46 14.26
N ARG A 71 13.24 -7.97 13.56
CA ARG A 71 13.91 -9.24 13.91
C ARG A 71 15.03 -9.07 14.94
N HIS A 72 15.79 -7.98 14.82
CA HIS A 72 17.09 -7.80 15.45
C HIS A 72 17.20 -6.52 16.28
N GLY A 73 16.30 -5.54 16.08
CA GLY A 73 16.41 -4.21 16.67
C GLY A 73 17.31 -3.30 15.86
N ASP A 74 18.22 -2.58 16.51
CA ASP A 74 18.99 -1.51 15.84
C ASP A 74 20.19 -2.03 15.04
N ILE A 75 20.72 -3.21 15.38
CA ILE A 75 21.90 -3.82 14.77
C ILE A 75 21.59 -5.29 14.45
N VAL A 76 22.02 -5.77 13.29
CA VAL A 76 21.96 -7.20 12.95
C VAL A 76 22.99 -7.94 13.81
N PRO A 77 22.65 -9.02 14.52
CA PRO A 77 23.64 -9.79 15.28
C PRO A 77 24.65 -10.47 14.36
N GLU A 78 25.84 -10.74 14.90
CA GLU A 78 26.84 -11.58 14.22
C GLU A 78 26.33 -13.02 14.16
N ALA A 79 25.97 -13.45 12.96
CA ALA A 79 25.39 -14.76 12.66
C ALA A 79 25.76 -15.18 11.24
N ASP A 80 25.74 -16.49 10.97
CA ASP A 80 26.16 -17.08 9.69
C ASP A 80 25.41 -16.51 8.48
N ASP A 81 24.16 -16.09 8.66
CA ASP A 81 23.30 -15.56 7.60
C ASP A 81 23.18 -14.03 7.57
N ALA A 82 23.90 -13.31 8.45
CA ALA A 82 23.75 -11.87 8.59
C ALA A 82 24.09 -11.08 7.30
N LEU A 83 25.04 -11.58 6.50
CA LEU A 83 25.46 -10.94 5.24
C LEU A 83 24.39 -10.99 4.14
N ILE A 84 23.33 -11.80 4.29
CA ILE A 84 22.23 -11.86 3.31
C ILE A 84 21.56 -10.50 3.11
N TYR A 85 21.52 -9.66 4.15
CA TYR A 85 20.99 -8.31 4.04
C TYR A 85 21.88 -7.42 3.15
N VAL A 86 23.20 -7.54 3.31
CA VAL A 86 24.21 -6.82 2.53
C VAL A 86 24.11 -7.24 1.07
N GLU A 87 24.02 -8.55 0.80
CA GLU A 87 23.87 -9.10 -0.53
C GLU A 87 22.64 -8.54 -1.27
N VAL A 88 21.50 -8.49 -0.58
CA VAL A 88 20.26 -7.94 -1.12
C VAL A 88 20.39 -6.45 -1.38
N ILE A 89 20.95 -5.68 -0.44
CA ILE A 89 21.15 -4.24 -0.61
C ILE A 89 22.13 -3.94 -1.74
N ALA A 90 23.23 -4.69 -1.85
CA ALA A 90 24.20 -4.57 -2.94
C ALA A 90 23.55 -4.83 -4.30
N SER A 91 22.73 -5.88 -4.39
CA SER A 91 21.96 -6.21 -5.59
C SER A 91 21.01 -5.08 -6.00
N LEU A 92 20.31 -4.47 -5.03
CA LEU A 92 19.40 -3.36 -5.31
C LEU A 92 20.15 -2.07 -5.66
N ALA A 93 21.26 -1.78 -4.97
CA ALA A 93 22.06 -0.59 -5.16
C ALA A 93 22.81 -0.61 -6.50
N LEU A 94 23.31 -1.77 -6.93
CA LEU A 94 24.01 -1.92 -8.21
C LEU A 94 23.14 -1.49 -9.40
N VAL A 95 21.86 -1.85 -9.40
CA VAL A 95 20.91 -1.45 -10.46
C VAL A 95 20.68 0.06 -10.48
N GLU A 96 20.53 0.65 -9.30
CA GLU A 96 20.15 2.05 -9.15
C GLU A 96 21.33 3.00 -9.37
N PHE A 97 22.49 2.70 -8.78
CA PHE A 97 23.65 3.58 -8.68
C PHE A 97 24.84 3.14 -9.55
N LYS A 98 24.79 1.96 -10.17
CA LYS A 98 25.83 1.43 -11.07
C LYS A 98 27.21 1.44 -10.42
N LYS A 99 28.09 2.39 -10.74
CA LYS A 99 29.46 2.47 -10.20
C LYS A 99 29.48 3.01 -8.77
N GLU A 100 28.53 3.87 -8.41
CA GLU A 100 28.46 4.53 -7.10
C GLU A 100 27.84 3.62 -6.02
N PHE A 101 27.38 2.42 -6.38
CA PHE A 101 26.71 1.52 -5.44
C PHE A 101 27.61 1.05 -4.29
N VAL A 102 28.93 1.00 -4.50
CA VAL A 102 29.90 0.54 -3.50
C VAL A 102 29.81 1.38 -2.23
N GLU A 103 29.87 2.70 -2.36
CA GLU A 103 29.79 3.63 -1.23
C GLU A 103 28.43 3.56 -0.53
N VAL A 104 27.36 3.37 -1.30
CA VAL A 104 26.00 3.20 -0.76
C VAL A 104 25.91 1.95 0.12
N VAL A 105 26.45 0.83 -0.35
CA VAL A 105 26.43 -0.45 0.39
C VAL A 105 27.31 -0.37 1.63
N LEU A 106 28.54 0.17 1.51
CA LEU A 106 29.45 0.34 2.65
C LEU A 106 28.83 1.24 3.73
N GLY A 107 28.28 2.40 3.35
CA GLY A 107 27.63 3.30 4.30
C GLY A 107 26.36 2.72 4.93
N TRP A 108 25.64 1.88 4.20
CA TRP A 108 24.48 1.16 4.74
C TRP A 108 24.92 0.05 5.71
N ALA A 109 25.92 -0.75 5.34
CA ALA A 109 26.46 -1.84 6.16
C ALA A 109 27.07 -1.31 7.46
N ALA A 110 27.85 -0.22 7.42
CA ALA A 110 28.43 0.40 8.61
C ALA A 110 27.40 0.78 9.68
N ARG A 111 26.14 1.03 9.28
CA ARG A 111 25.04 1.31 10.22
C ARG A 111 24.44 0.04 10.83
N TRP A 112 24.22 -0.98 10.01
CA TRP A 112 23.41 -2.14 10.38
C TRP A 112 24.24 -3.35 10.82
N LEU A 113 25.48 -3.45 10.36
CA LEU A 113 26.47 -4.49 10.64
C LEU A 113 27.81 -3.84 11.02
N PRO A 114 27.89 -3.05 12.11
CA PRO A 114 29.13 -2.35 12.50
C PRO A 114 30.26 -3.30 12.92
N TRP A 115 29.93 -4.56 13.24
CA TRP A 115 30.91 -5.60 13.55
C TRP A 115 31.52 -6.24 12.29
N ALA A 116 30.85 -6.14 11.12
CA ALA A 116 31.35 -6.75 9.90
C ALA A 116 32.55 -5.96 9.37
N GLY A 117 33.64 -6.67 9.06
CA GLY A 117 34.83 -6.06 8.52
C GLY A 117 34.56 -5.45 7.15
N LYS A 118 35.24 -4.33 6.84
CA LYS A 118 35.14 -3.70 5.51
C LYS A 118 35.46 -4.68 4.38
N GLY A 119 36.44 -5.57 4.59
CA GLY A 119 36.83 -6.60 3.64
C GLY A 119 35.69 -7.59 3.33
N ASP A 120 34.97 -8.05 4.34
CA ASP A 120 33.84 -9.00 4.16
C ASP A 120 32.72 -8.37 3.33
N ILE A 121 32.42 -7.10 3.59
CA ILE A 121 31.42 -6.34 2.83
C ILE A 121 31.90 -6.10 1.38
N GLU A 122 33.18 -5.78 1.20
CA GLU A 122 33.79 -5.60 -0.13
C GLU A 122 33.81 -6.90 -0.94
N GLU A 123 34.02 -8.05 -0.30
CA GLU A 123 33.92 -9.37 -0.93
C GLU A 123 32.50 -9.61 -1.46
N VAL A 124 31.49 -9.37 -0.63
CA VAL A 124 30.08 -9.44 -1.07
C VAL A 124 29.83 -8.50 -2.25
N ILE A 125 30.28 -7.25 -2.18
CA ILE A 125 30.14 -6.27 -3.27
C ILE A 125 30.82 -6.79 -4.55
N TYR A 126 32.03 -7.30 -4.44
CA TYR A 126 32.82 -7.82 -5.55
C TYR A 126 32.14 -9.02 -6.21
N GLU A 127 31.71 -10.01 -5.44
CA GLU A 127 30.99 -11.18 -5.96
C GLU A 127 29.71 -10.77 -6.71
N ARG A 128 29.02 -9.73 -6.23
CA ARG A 128 27.85 -9.19 -6.92
C ARG A 128 28.17 -8.57 -8.27
N THR A 129 29.39 -8.09 -8.51
CA THR A 129 29.81 -7.57 -9.83
C THR A 129 30.10 -8.67 -10.87
N LYS A 130 30.42 -9.89 -10.44
CA LYS A 130 30.76 -10.99 -11.36
C LYS A 130 29.56 -11.57 -12.10
N VAL A 131 28.35 -11.42 -11.57
CA VAL A 131 27.14 -12.03 -12.11
C VAL A 131 26.42 -11.06 -13.04
N ARG A 132 25.97 -11.54 -14.22
CA ARG A 132 25.07 -10.75 -15.09
C ARG A 132 23.77 -10.47 -14.36
N PHE A 133 23.56 -9.23 -13.99
CA PHE A 133 22.49 -8.88 -13.06
C PHE A 133 21.13 -8.72 -13.76
N SER A 134 20.10 -9.32 -13.16
CA SER A 134 18.69 -9.06 -13.46
C SER A 134 18.03 -8.42 -12.22
N PRO A 135 17.19 -7.37 -12.39
CA PRO A 135 16.46 -6.76 -11.29
C PRO A 135 15.81 -7.81 -10.39
N LEU A 136 16.21 -7.87 -9.11
CA LEU A 136 15.62 -8.81 -8.16
C LEU A 136 14.10 -8.61 -8.14
N SER A 137 13.38 -9.67 -8.51
CA SER A 137 11.92 -9.66 -8.44
C SER A 137 11.48 -9.50 -6.98
N ALA A 138 10.25 -9.06 -6.76
CA ALA A 138 9.72 -8.98 -5.39
C ALA A 138 9.82 -10.33 -4.68
N ASP A 139 9.56 -11.42 -5.41
CA ASP A 139 9.55 -12.77 -4.85
C ASP A 139 10.96 -13.29 -4.60
N ALA A 140 11.92 -12.99 -5.48
CA ALA A 140 13.33 -13.31 -5.24
C ALA A 140 13.84 -12.65 -3.95
N LEU A 141 13.44 -11.39 -3.68
CA LEU A 141 13.75 -10.74 -2.39
C LEU A 141 13.06 -11.39 -1.20
N GLY A 142 11.79 -11.78 -1.37
CA GLY A 142 11.04 -12.46 -0.31
C GLY A 142 11.66 -13.80 0.05
N HIS A 143 12.15 -14.54 -0.95
CA HIS A 143 12.91 -15.78 -0.76
C HIS A 143 14.25 -15.53 -0.12
N ALA A 144 15.07 -14.60 -0.63
CA ALA A 144 16.39 -14.30 -0.03
C ALA A 144 16.26 -13.89 1.45
N LEU A 145 15.31 -13.04 1.79
CA LEU A 145 15.15 -12.54 3.17
C LEU A 145 14.40 -13.49 4.10
N HIS A 146 13.94 -14.66 3.61
CA HIS A 146 13.05 -15.56 4.34
C HIS A 146 11.85 -14.80 4.94
N LEU A 147 11.25 -13.88 4.16
CA LEU A 147 10.13 -13.06 4.62
C LEU A 147 8.80 -13.81 4.48
N SER A 148 8.19 -14.20 5.60
CA SER A 148 6.88 -14.89 5.58
C SER A 148 5.74 -13.94 5.23
N TYR A 149 4.63 -14.47 4.72
CA TYR A 149 3.46 -13.66 4.39
C TYR A 149 2.81 -13.05 5.63
N VAL A 150 2.88 -13.76 6.76
CA VAL A 150 2.40 -13.30 8.06
C VAL A 150 3.20 -12.08 8.51
N GLU A 151 4.53 -12.20 8.56
CA GLU A 151 5.44 -11.11 8.95
C GLU A 151 5.31 -9.93 7.98
N ARG A 152 5.31 -10.19 6.66
CA ARG A 152 5.08 -9.18 5.63
C ARG A 152 3.78 -8.40 5.86
N SER A 153 2.71 -9.10 6.26
CA SER A 153 1.40 -8.49 6.51
C SER A 153 1.41 -7.67 7.80
N ALA A 154 2.01 -8.18 8.88
CA ALA A 154 2.15 -7.50 10.15
C ALA A 154 2.96 -6.20 10.02
N LEU A 155 4.07 -6.24 9.27
CA LEU A 155 4.94 -5.09 9.03
C LEU A 155 4.43 -4.15 7.92
N ASN A 156 3.31 -4.48 7.26
CA ASN A 156 2.77 -3.74 6.12
C ASN A 156 3.83 -3.50 5.01
N ILE A 157 4.64 -4.52 4.74
CA ILE A 157 5.62 -4.55 3.65
C ILE A 157 4.87 -4.80 2.33
N ARG A 158 5.14 -3.97 1.32
CA ARG A 158 4.38 -3.93 0.05
C ARG A 158 5.20 -4.28 -1.17
N THR A 159 6.48 -3.87 -1.22
CA THR A 159 7.31 -3.98 -2.43
C THR A 159 8.14 -5.27 -2.50
N ILE A 160 8.26 -5.97 -1.37
CA ILE A 160 8.92 -7.28 -1.26
C ILE A 160 7.85 -8.38 -1.25
N GLY A 161 8.20 -9.53 -1.84
CA GLY A 161 7.40 -10.75 -1.89
C GLY A 161 7.37 -11.49 -0.56
N ALA A 162 6.88 -12.74 -0.59
CA ALA A 162 6.94 -13.64 0.57
C ALA A 162 7.33 -15.04 0.08
N PHE A 163 8.12 -15.78 0.85
CA PHE A 163 8.65 -17.08 0.44
C PHE A 163 7.64 -18.24 0.59
N ASP A 164 6.72 -18.11 1.55
CA ASP A 164 5.78 -19.16 1.99
C ASP A 164 4.44 -19.13 1.25
N VAL A 165 4.10 -18.01 0.59
CA VAL A 165 2.83 -17.84 -0.12
C VAL A 165 3.05 -17.34 -1.56
N PRO A 166 2.70 -18.15 -2.59
CA PRO A 166 2.82 -17.75 -3.98
C PRO A 166 2.05 -16.46 -4.33
N LYS A 167 2.57 -15.71 -5.31
CA LYS A 167 2.00 -14.42 -5.76
C LYS A 167 0.49 -14.47 -6.03
N ARG A 168 0.03 -15.47 -6.80
CA ARG A 168 -1.40 -15.66 -7.13
C ARG A 168 -2.28 -15.82 -5.88
N LYS A 169 -1.80 -16.55 -4.86
CA LYS A 169 -2.53 -16.75 -3.61
C LYS A 169 -2.56 -15.45 -2.79
N ARG A 170 -1.45 -14.70 -2.72
CA ARG A 170 -1.40 -13.39 -2.07
C ARG A 170 -2.34 -12.37 -2.70
N GLU A 171 -2.45 -12.35 -4.02
CA GLU A 171 -3.38 -11.46 -4.75
C GLU A 171 -4.85 -11.80 -4.43
N LYS A 172 -5.20 -13.09 -4.39
CA LYS A 172 -6.54 -13.55 -3.97
C LYS A 172 -6.87 -13.08 -2.55
N LEU A 173 -5.97 -13.31 -1.60
CA LEU A 173 -6.14 -12.88 -0.20
C LEU A 173 -6.29 -11.35 -0.09
N GLN A 174 -5.50 -10.57 -0.84
CA GLN A 174 -5.63 -9.12 -0.85
C GLN A 174 -6.98 -8.67 -1.44
N LYS A 175 -7.44 -9.29 -2.53
CA LYS A 175 -8.74 -9.00 -3.15
C LYS A 175 -9.88 -9.29 -2.19
N GLU A 176 -9.82 -10.41 -1.48
CA GLU A 176 -10.80 -10.78 -0.47
C GLU A 176 -10.83 -9.79 0.71
N LYS A 177 -9.66 -9.43 1.27
CA LYS A 177 -9.56 -8.40 2.31
C LYS A 177 -10.09 -7.03 1.85
N ARG A 178 -9.88 -6.66 0.58
CA ARG A 178 -10.48 -5.44 0.00
C ARG A 178 -12.00 -5.55 -0.07
N ARG A 179 -12.53 -6.65 -0.62
CA ARG A 179 -13.98 -6.91 -0.68
C ARG A 179 -14.64 -6.91 0.70
N GLN A 180 -13.99 -7.47 1.71
CA GLN A 180 -14.50 -7.45 3.08
C GLN A 180 -14.60 -6.03 3.63
N ARG A 181 -13.54 -5.22 3.46
CA ARG A 181 -13.55 -3.80 3.87
C ARG A 181 -14.57 -2.97 3.09
N ASP A 182 -14.75 -3.24 1.80
CA ASP A 182 -15.75 -2.56 1.01
C ASP A 182 -17.18 -2.95 1.43
N ARG A 183 -17.40 -4.22 1.81
CA ARG A 183 -18.67 -4.67 2.39
C ARG A 183 -18.96 -3.97 3.71
N SER A 184 -17.99 -3.92 4.63
CA SER A 184 -18.17 -3.26 5.94
C SER A 184 -18.44 -1.77 5.77
N ARG A 185 -17.67 -1.07 4.92
CA ARG A 185 -17.88 0.36 4.62
C ARG A 185 -19.27 0.64 4.05
N LYS A 186 -19.74 -0.18 3.11
CA LYS A 186 -21.08 -0.03 2.52
C LYS A 186 -22.17 -0.30 3.55
N GLU A 187 -21.97 -1.26 4.44
CA GLU A 187 -22.90 -1.53 5.54
C GLU A 187 -22.96 -0.36 6.52
N GLU A 188 -21.81 0.16 6.96
CA GLU A 188 -21.70 1.34 7.81
C GLU A 188 -22.39 2.56 7.17
N GLN A 189 -22.16 2.81 5.88
CA GLN A 189 -22.83 3.87 5.14
C GLN A 189 -24.35 3.69 5.11
N ARG A 190 -24.85 2.47 4.88
CA ARG A 190 -26.30 2.20 4.91
C ARG A 190 -26.88 2.46 6.31
N ARG A 191 -26.20 2.02 7.36
CA ARG A 191 -26.64 2.25 8.74
C ARG A 191 -26.63 3.74 9.10
N ALA A 192 -25.62 4.50 8.65
CA ALA A 192 -25.53 5.94 8.89
C ALA A 192 -26.68 6.73 8.24
N VAL A 193 -27.21 6.26 7.11
CA VAL A 193 -28.37 6.86 6.43
C VAL A 193 -29.71 6.34 7.01
N GLY A 194 -29.67 5.50 8.05
CA GLY A 194 -30.87 4.97 8.71
C GLY A 194 -31.56 3.82 7.95
N ALA A 195 -30.86 3.17 7.02
CA ALA A 195 -31.42 2.02 6.32
C ALA A 195 -31.62 0.85 7.31
N ARG A 196 -32.86 0.33 7.38
CA ARG A 196 -33.21 -0.83 8.22
C ARG A 196 -32.33 -2.03 7.88
N SER A 197 -31.87 -2.75 8.90
CA SER A 197 -31.09 -3.96 8.65
C SER A 197 -31.96 -5.03 7.99
N ARG A 198 -31.33 -6.02 7.34
CA ARG A 198 -32.09 -7.14 6.77
C ARG A 198 -32.80 -7.94 7.86
N ALA A 199 -32.20 -8.05 9.05
CA ALA A 199 -32.82 -8.68 10.20
C ALA A 199 -34.08 -7.91 10.65
N ASP A 200 -33.99 -6.59 10.76
CA ASP A 200 -35.15 -5.75 11.09
C ASP A 200 -36.24 -5.86 10.02
N TYR A 201 -35.86 -5.84 8.74
CA TYR A 201 -36.81 -6.02 7.65
C TYR A 201 -37.53 -7.38 7.71
N LEU A 202 -36.79 -8.46 7.98
CA LEU A 202 -37.35 -9.81 8.07
C LEU A 202 -38.23 -9.97 9.31
N ALA A 203 -37.83 -9.42 10.46
CA ALA A 203 -38.61 -9.46 11.70
C ALA A 203 -39.96 -8.75 11.56
N HIS A 204 -40.00 -7.64 10.81
CA HIS A 204 -41.23 -6.88 10.54
C HIS A 204 -41.91 -7.31 9.24
N SER A 205 -41.48 -8.41 8.60
CA SER A 205 -42.06 -8.88 7.36
C SER A 205 -43.40 -9.56 7.64
N LEU A 206 -44.47 -9.00 7.08
CA LEU A 206 -45.81 -9.60 7.13
C LEU A 206 -45.84 -11.00 6.50
N SER A 207 -44.88 -11.35 5.64
CA SER A 207 -44.75 -12.71 5.11
C SER A 207 -44.23 -13.70 6.14
N ALA A 208 -43.36 -13.25 7.06
CA ALA A 208 -42.83 -14.07 8.15
C ALA A 208 -43.83 -14.15 9.32
N ALA A 209 -44.52 -13.04 9.64
CA ALA A 209 -45.54 -13.00 10.69
C ALA A 209 -46.82 -13.77 10.35
N ARG A 210 -47.05 -14.09 9.07
CA ARG A 210 -48.18 -14.88 8.53
C ARG A 210 -49.54 -14.53 9.18
N PRO A 211 -49.94 -13.25 9.26
CA PRO A 211 -51.11 -12.82 10.01
C PRO A 211 -52.44 -13.41 9.51
N TRP A 212 -52.51 -13.87 8.25
CA TRP A 212 -53.68 -14.51 7.67
C TRP A 212 -54.03 -15.86 8.31
N GLU A 213 -53.09 -16.50 9.00
CA GLU A 213 -53.32 -17.77 9.71
C GLU A 213 -54.22 -17.58 10.92
N ALA A 214 -54.06 -16.47 11.65
CA ALA A 214 -54.92 -16.11 12.77
C ALA A 214 -56.38 -15.88 12.33
N PHE A 215 -56.60 -15.52 11.07
CA PHE A 215 -57.94 -15.37 10.48
C PHE A 215 -58.44 -16.64 9.78
N GLY A 216 -57.63 -17.71 9.69
CA GLY A 216 -57.97 -18.94 8.98
C GLY A 216 -58.17 -18.77 7.47
N ILE A 217 -57.56 -17.75 6.84
CA ILE A 217 -57.74 -17.44 5.42
C ILE A 217 -56.43 -17.54 4.63
N SER A 218 -56.54 -17.71 3.31
CA SER A 218 -55.37 -17.70 2.44
C SER A 218 -54.72 -16.32 2.38
N ARG A 219 -53.39 -16.28 2.21
CA ARG A 219 -52.60 -15.04 2.02
C ARG A 219 -53.19 -14.12 0.95
N ARG A 220 -53.57 -14.67 -0.21
CA ARG A 220 -54.12 -13.90 -1.33
C ARG A 220 -55.45 -13.22 -0.96
N THR A 221 -56.27 -13.89 -0.17
CA THR A 221 -57.54 -13.33 0.33
C THR A 221 -57.28 -12.22 1.35
N TRP A 222 -56.31 -12.39 2.24
CA TRP A 222 -55.90 -11.37 3.21
C TRP A 222 -55.32 -10.11 2.54
N GLU A 223 -54.48 -10.26 1.51
CA GLU A 223 -53.95 -9.13 0.73
C GLU A 223 -55.07 -8.34 0.03
N ARG A 224 -56.08 -9.03 -0.52
CA ARG A 224 -57.27 -8.39 -1.15
C ARG A 224 -58.15 -7.65 -0.16
N ARG A 225 -58.20 -8.08 1.10
CA ARG A 225 -59.01 -7.46 2.18
C ARG A 225 -58.31 -6.27 2.85
N GLY A 226 -57.19 -5.79 2.31
CA GLY A 226 -56.53 -4.58 2.80
C GLY A 226 -55.55 -4.81 3.97
N LYS A 227 -55.11 -6.05 4.20
CA LYS A 227 -54.10 -6.43 5.21
C LYS A 227 -54.49 -6.07 6.66
N PRO A 228 -55.66 -6.51 7.15
CA PRO A 228 -56.03 -6.32 8.55
C PRO A 228 -55.03 -7.05 9.46
N MET A 229 -54.64 -6.40 10.56
CA MET A 229 -53.78 -6.99 11.60
C MET A 229 -54.67 -7.69 12.65
N PRO A 230 -54.34 -8.92 13.08
CA PRO A 230 -55.10 -9.61 14.12
C PRO A 230 -54.89 -8.93 15.49
N ASP A 231 -55.95 -8.85 16.29
CA ASP A 231 -55.87 -8.33 17.65
C ASP A 231 -55.08 -9.30 18.54
N PRO A 232 -54.30 -8.81 19.52
CA PRO A 232 -53.45 -9.66 20.36
C PRO A 232 -54.23 -10.74 21.13
N ALA A 233 -55.53 -10.55 21.37
CA ALA A 233 -56.41 -11.54 21.96
C ALA A 233 -56.67 -12.76 21.05
N THR A 234 -56.77 -12.56 19.73
CA THR A 234 -57.03 -13.63 18.75
C THR A 234 -55.81 -14.50 18.42
N ILE A 235 -54.59 -14.02 18.72
CA ILE A 235 -53.34 -14.76 18.49
C ILE A 235 -53.18 -15.91 19.50
N SER A 236 -53.79 -15.79 20.68
CA SER A 236 -53.69 -16.80 21.76
C SER A 236 -54.51 -18.08 21.49
N ASP A 237 -55.55 -18.00 20.66
CA ASP A 237 -56.49 -19.12 20.42
C ASP A 237 -56.06 -20.08 19.30
N CYS A 238 -55.03 -19.73 18.52
CA CYS A 238 -54.52 -20.59 17.43
C CYS A 238 -53.36 -21.51 17.88
N GLY A 239 -53.25 -21.78 19.18
CA GLY A 239 -52.35 -22.79 19.72
C GLY A 239 -52.81 -24.20 19.37
N SER A 240 -52.00 -24.90 18.58
CA SER A 240 -51.96 -26.36 18.45
C SER A 240 -53.04 -27.01 17.55
N ILE A 241 -52.89 -26.88 16.22
CA ILE A 241 -53.22 -28.01 15.35
C ILE A 241 -51.90 -28.75 15.08
N SER A 242 -51.65 -29.75 15.91
CA SER A 242 -50.60 -30.73 15.70
C SER A 242 -50.92 -31.50 14.42
N LEU A 243 -50.10 -31.34 13.38
CA LEU A 243 -50.25 -32.04 12.11
C LEU A 243 -49.71 -33.48 12.32
N ALA A 244 -50.63 -34.40 12.57
CA ALA A 244 -50.35 -35.83 12.61
C ALA A 244 -50.35 -36.42 11.19
N ALA A 245 -49.33 -37.24 10.94
CA ALA A 245 -49.09 -38.16 9.81
C ALA A 245 -48.75 -37.53 8.44
#